data_AF-A0A821Y8W6-F1
#
_entry.id   AF-A0A821Y8W6-F1
#
_cell.length_a   1.000
_cell.length_b   1.000
_cell.length_c   1.000
_cell.angle_alpha   90.00
_cell.angle_beta   90.00
_cell.angle_gamma   90.00
#
_symmetry.space_group_name_H-M   'P 1'
#
loop_
_entity.id
_entity.type
_entity.pdbx_description
1 polymer ?
#
loop_
_entity_poly.entity_id
_entity_poly.type
_entity_poly.pdbx_seq_one_letter_code
_entity_poly.pdbx_strand_id
1 'polypeptide(L)'
;MIDFFNINHPNFTFDELHRLRVTSHEVLLWSSSIDLAERYQYYIDQPIKSNRLNEQFFNCTPPWFGSRCQYSFELVSNFAETTFNIQWKSHTTEAITYRTCYILLECDRGVASMCLDWREICDGRIDCFNDGVDESQCFELEINECNENENRCHNGLCIPKTFWDGDYGEAECLDKSDLLVMPDCPDTYLQVDMFGCAEYACRPDEGRFPCGDGQCVEDFGKCQNGRHLLLTESLSVQGNLPYDCWIAMVCLSKIIDQVNEISCKQFVNLSQILPRLETCEYPIQFPTIPVLLAHVRFLYHPKQIFNISVELALLPNYVCYDEQLCDFLTPTFRHGNMTCRYGHEMGLGSDVKNSRKVGSGMYLHLSSIVSGLAVSMLTIKFWFMVFTHIDQSINRHVLHGGCVFLEIALKLFLHMSNWLNACVALERMAAVFKGIHFNKKQSKCIAQWTLRLLPLVIL
;
A
#
# COMPACT_ATOMS: atom_id res chain seq x y z
N MET A 1 -23.47 -4.74 -24.63
CA MET A 1 -24.49 -5.03 -23.61
C MET A 1 -25.69 -4.16 -23.96
N ILE A 2 -26.84 -4.75 -24.29
CA ILE A 2 -28.04 -4.00 -24.65
C ILE A 2 -28.96 -4.06 -23.43
N ASP A 3 -29.13 -2.93 -22.73
CA ASP A 3 -30.04 -2.81 -21.60
C ASP A 3 -31.50 -2.88 -22.10
N PHE A 4 -32.08 -4.07 -22.05
CA PHE A 4 -33.53 -4.23 -22.14
C PHE A 4 -34.08 -4.45 -20.74
N PHE A 5 -34.77 -3.45 -20.18
CA PHE A 5 -35.62 -3.65 -19.01
C PHE A 5 -36.75 -4.62 -19.37
N ASN A 6 -36.60 -5.90 -19.04
CA ASN A 6 -37.65 -6.89 -19.24
C ASN A 6 -38.60 -6.89 -18.02
N ILE A 7 -39.73 -6.20 -18.14
CA ILE A 7 -40.69 -5.91 -17.05
C ILE A 7 -41.50 -7.15 -16.61
N ASN A 8 -41.23 -8.33 -17.18
CA ASN A 8 -42.10 -9.52 -17.03
C ASN A 8 -41.61 -10.58 -16.03
N HIS A 9 -40.55 -10.32 -15.26
CA HIS A 9 -40.09 -11.24 -14.22
C HIS A 9 -40.80 -10.99 -12.89
N PRO A 10 -41.36 -12.03 -12.24
CA PRO A 10 -41.97 -11.87 -10.93
C PRO A 10 -40.90 -11.50 -9.90
N ASN A 11 -41.20 -10.51 -9.07
CA ASN A 11 -40.39 -10.13 -7.93
C ASN A 11 -41.04 -10.61 -6.63
N PHE A 12 -40.20 -10.91 -5.66
CA PHE A 12 -40.60 -11.39 -4.35
C PHE A 12 -39.77 -10.67 -3.29
N THR A 13 -40.39 -10.36 -2.16
CA THR A 13 -39.66 -9.97 -0.95
C THR A 13 -39.14 -11.21 -0.21
N PHE A 14 -38.13 -11.05 0.64
CA PHE A 14 -37.65 -12.14 1.48
C PHE A 14 -38.76 -12.74 2.38
N ASP A 15 -39.69 -11.91 2.88
CA ASP A 15 -40.85 -12.39 3.63
C ASP A 15 -41.79 -13.24 2.76
N GLU A 16 -42.06 -12.83 1.52
CA GLU A 16 -42.88 -13.61 0.59
C GLU A 16 -42.23 -14.95 0.22
N LEU A 17 -40.93 -14.97 -0.07
CA LEU A 17 -40.18 -16.19 -0.33
C LEU A 17 -40.25 -17.16 0.86
N HIS A 18 -40.11 -16.63 2.08
CA HIS A 18 -40.15 -17.42 3.29
C HIS A 18 -41.56 -17.99 3.55
N ARG A 19 -42.62 -17.21 3.31
CA ARG A 19 -44.01 -17.68 3.37
C ARG A 19 -44.30 -18.77 2.34
N LEU A 20 -43.67 -18.69 1.17
CA LEU A 20 -43.74 -19.70 0.11
C LEU A 20 -42.87 -20.93 0.40
N ARG A 21 -42.10 -20.94 1.50
CA ARG A 21 -41.15 -22.00 1.89
C ARG A 21 -40.08 -22.28 0.84
N VAL A 22 -39.69 -21.25 0.09
CA VAL A 22 -38.57 -21.34 -0.85
C VAL A 22 -37.27 -21.39 -0.05
N THR A 23 -36.40 -22.33 -0.40
CA THR A 23 -35.07 -22.48 0.20
C THR A 23 -34.04 -21.58 -0.46
N SER A 24 -32.96 -21.25 0.23
CA SER A 24 -31.82 -20.52 -0.33
C SER A 24 -31.20 -21.21 -1.54
N HIS A 25 -31.13 -22.53 -1.52
CA HIS A 25 -30.69 -23.33 -2.66
C HIS A 25 -31.59 -23.16 -3.90
N GLU A 26 -32.91 -23.09 -3.72
CA GLU A 26 -33.83 -22.83 -4.84
C GLU A 26 -33.67 -21.41 -5.39
N VAL A 27 -33.43 -20.42 -4.53
CA VAL A 27 -33.12 -19.04 -4.96
C VAL A 27 -31.86 -19.02 -5.84
N LEU A 28 -30.81 -19.76 -5.45
CA LEU A 28 -29.59 -19.91 -6.23
C LEU A 28 -29.85 -20.56 -7.60
N LEU A 29 -30.69 -21.59 -7.66
CA LEU A 29 -31.07 -22.25 -8.92
C LEU A 29 -31.88 -21.34 -9.85
N TRP A 30 -32.47 -20.25 -9.33
CA TRP A 30 -33.21 -19.25 -10.10
C TRP A 30 -32.32 -18.12 -10.63
N SER A 31 -31.04 -18.44 -10.92
CA SER A 31 -30.05 -17.52 -11.47
C SER A 31 -29.78 -16.30 -10.58
N SER A 32 -29.95 -16.43 -9.26
CA SER A 32 -29.54 -15.40 -8.30
C SER A 32 -28.02 -15.38 -8.12
N SER A 33 -27.48 -14.27 -7.57
CA SER A 33 -26.11 -14.31 -7.04
C SER A 33 -26.04 -15.15 -5.77
N ILE A 34 -24.85 -15.68 -5.48
CA ILE A 34 -24.54 -16.40 -4.24
C ILE A 34 -24.83 -15.50 -3.04
N ASP A 35 -24.37 -14.24 -3.08
CA ASP A 35 -24.58 -13.28 -1.99
C ASP A 35 -26.06 -13.09 -1.65
N LEU A 36 -26.95 -13.06 -2.66
CA LEU A 36 -28.38 -12.90 -2.42
C LEU A 36 -28.98 -14.15 -1.76
N ALA A 37 -28.55 -15.34 -2.19
CA ALA A 37 -28.96 -16.61 -1.60
C ALA A 37 -28.48 -16.74 -0.14
N GLU A 38 -27.25 -16.30 0.15
CA GLU A 38 -26.69 -16.27 1.51
C GLU A 38 -27.42 -15.26 2.41
N ARG A 39 -27.69 -14.05 1.91
CA ARG A 39 -28.50 -13.06 2.63
C ARG A 39 -29.91 -13.58 2.95
N TYR A 40 -30.51 -14.30 2.00
CA TYR A 40 -31.80 -14.93 2.22
C TYR A 40 -31.71 -16.09 3.22
N GLN A 41 -30.66 -16.89 3.20
CA GLN A 41 -30.40 -17.92 4.22
C GLN A 41 -30.26 -17.29 5.61
N TYR A 42 -29.49 -16.22 5.74
CA TYR A 42 -29.35 -15.46 6.99
C TYR A 42 -30.70 -14.90 7.47
N TYR A 43 -31.54 -14.42 6.55
CA TYR A 43 -32.90 -13.99 6.87
C TYR A 43 -33.76 -15.14 7.41
N ILE A 44 -33.68 -16.34 6.81
CA ILE A 44 -34.39 -17.54 7.30
C ILE A 44 -33.92 -17.91 8.72
N ASP A 45 -32.62 -17.86 8.97
CA ASP A 45 -32.02 -18.28 10.25
C ASP A 45 -32.26 -17.26 11.38
N GLN A 46 -32.22 -15.96 11.08
CA GLN A 46 -32.38 -14.87 12.06
C GLN A 46 -33.30 -13.73 11.57
N PRO A 47 -34.62 -13.99 11.39
CA PRO A 47 -35.55 -13.04 10.77
C PRO A 47 -35.76 -11.74 11.58
N ILE A 48 -35.60 -11.79 12.91
CA ILE A 48 -35.83 -10.64 13.81
C ILE A 48 -34.66 -9.65 13.79
N LYS A 49 -33.44 -10.12 13.51
CA LYS A 49 -32.22 -9.28 13.48
C LYS A 49 -31.90 -8.73 12.09
N SER A 50 -32.40 -9.35 11.03
CA SER A 50 -31.92 -9.09 9.69
C SER A 50 -32.33 -7.73 9.10
N ASN A 51 -33.32 -7.01 9.65
CA ASN A 51 -33.84 -5.71 9.12
C ASN A 51 -34.10 -5.68 7.59
N ARG A 52 -34.13 -6.84 6.92
CA ARG A 52 -34.11 -7.02 5.45
C ARG A 52 -35.41 -7.62 4.90
N LEU A 53 -36.51 -7.45 5.64
CA LEU A 53 -37.86 -7.92 5.26
C LEU A 53 -38.27 -7.47 3.85
N ASN A 54 -37.86 -6.27 3.45
CA ASN A 54 -38.23 -5.64 2.18
C ASN A 54 -37.20 -5.83 1.06
N GLU A 55 -36.14 -6.62 1.28
CA GLU A 55 -35.16 -6.89 0.22
C GLU A 55 -35.84 -7.68 -0.91
N GLN A 56 -35.65 -7.22 -2.15
CA GLN A 56 -36.34 -7.74 -3.32
C GLN A 56 -35.45 -8.73 -4.08
N PHE A 57 -36.03 -9.86 -4.43
CA PHE A 57 -35.49 -10.85 -5.34
C PHE A 57 -36.32 -10.89 -6.63
N PHE A 58 -35.66 -10.99 -7.78
CA PHE A 58 -36.31 -11.17 -9.07
C PHE A 58 -36.04 -12.58 -9.58
N ASN A 59 -37.09 -13.34 -9.85
CA ASN A 59 -36.95 -14.70 -10.38
C ASN A 59 -36.69 -14.63 -11.89
N CYS A 60 -35.41 -14.73 -12.25
CA CYS A 60 -34.96 -14.59 -13.62
C CYS A 60 -35.10 -15.93 -14.37
N THR A 61 -35.91 -15.94 -15.41
CA THR A 61 -35.99 -17.08 -16.32
C THR A 61 -34.72 -17.12 -17.17
N PRO A 62 -34.01 -18.26 -17.28
CA PRO A 62 -32.88 -18.39 -18.20
C PRO A 62 -33.24 -17.91 -19.62
N PRO A 63 -32.35 -17.17 -20.32
CA PRO A 63 -30.93 -16.92 -20.04
C PRO A 63 -30.66 -15.62 -19.24
N TRP A 64 -31.67 -15.02 -18.63
CA TRP A 64 -31.55 -13.74 -17.94
C TRP A 64 -30.95 -13.91 -16.53
N PHE A 65 -30.14 -12.95 -16.12
CA PHE A 65 -29.49 -12.90 -14.80
C PHE A 65 -29.24 -11.46 -14.36
N GLY A 66 -28.83 -11.29 -13.10
CA GLY A 66 -28.60 -10.00 -12.46
C GLY A 66 -29.72 -9.62 -11.48
N SER A 67 -29.46 -8.58 -10.68
CA SER A 67 -30.34 -8.16 -9.57
C SER A 67 -31.77 -7.80 -9.98
N ARG A 68 -32.00 -7.50 -11.24
CA ARG A 68 -33.29 -7.17 -11.87
C ARG A 68 -33.49 -7.92 -13.18
N CYS A 69 -32.80 -9.06 -13.37
CA CYS A 69 -32.80 -9.83 -14.62
C CYS A 69 -32.38 -9.00 -15.85
N GLN A 70 -31.52 -8.01 -15.66
CA GLN A 70 -31.17 -7.02 -16.68
C GLN A 70 -30.15 -7.53 -17.72
N TYR A 71 -29.44 -8.62 -17.40
CA TYR A 71 -28.38 -9.15 -18.26
C TYR A 71 -28.82 -10.46 -18.89
N SER A 72 -28.42 -10.69 -20.14
CA SER A 72 -28.52 -11.98 -20.81
C SER A 72 -27.35 -12.12 -21.77
N PHE A 73 -26.86 -13.32 -21.97
CA PHE A 73 -25.94 -13.60 -23.06
C PHE A 73 -26.73 -13.78 -24.36
N GLU A 74 -26.41 -12.99 -25.38
CA GLU A 74 -26.79 -13.30 -26.77
C GLU A 74 -25.98 -14.53 -27.20
N LEU A 75 -26.51 -15.73 -26.90
CA LEU A 75 -25.94 -17.01 -27.32
C LEU A 75 -26.13 -17.18 -28.83
N VAL A 76 -25.37 -16.42 -29.63
CA VAL A 76 -25.38 -16.53 -31.11
C VAL A 76 -24.14 -17.30 -31.62
N SER A 77 -23.15 -17.60 -30.76
CA SER A 77 -21.96 -18.38 -31.12
C SER A 77 -21.43 -19.26 -29.99
N ASN A 78 -20.48 -20.14 -30.30
CA ASN A 78 -19.83 -21.05 -29.35
C ASN A 78 -19.30 -20.28 -28.13
N PHE A 79 -19.33 -20.89 -26.93
CA PHE A 79 -18.83 -20.29 -25.69
C PHE A 79 -17.40 -19.73 -25.85
N ALA A 80 -16.51 -20.47 -26.52
CA ALA A 80 -15.15 -20.05 -26.84
C ALA A 80 -15.06 -18.80 -27.75
N GLU A 81 -16.02 -18.63 -28.65
CA GLU A 81 -16.08 -17.49 -29.56
C GLU A 81 -16.71 -16.27 -28.86
N THR A 82 -17.61 -16.50 -27.90
CA THR A 82 -18.17 -15.46 -27.05
C THR A 82 -17.14 -14.93 -26.07
N THR A 83 -16.36 -15.81 -25.41
CA THR A 83 -15.25 -15.41 -24.53
C THR A 83 -14.17 -14.65 -25.30
N PHE A 84 -13.79 -15.14 -26.48
CA PHE A 84 -12.81 -14.47 -27.34
C PHE A 84 -13.29 -13.07 -27.80
N ASN A 85 -14.57 -12.94 -28.16
CA ASN A 85 -15.14 -11.66 -28.56
C ASN A 85 -15.29 -10.67 -27.40
N ILE A 86 -15.64 -11.13 -26.19
CA ILE A 86 -15.69 -10.28 -24.98
C ILE A 86 -14.28 -9.76 -24.65
N GLN A 87 -13.27 -10.63 -24.73
CA GLN A 87 -11.88 -10.28 -24.45
C GLN A 87 -11.29 -9.26 -25.44
N TRP A 88 -11.78 -9.22 -26.69
CA TRP A 88 -11.27 -8.30 -27.73
C TRP A 88 -12.14 -7.05 -27.96
N LYS A 89 -13.42 -7.02 -27.54
CA LYS A 89 -14.30 -5.85 -27.72
C LYS A 89 -14.02 -4.68 -26.76
N SER A 90 -13.13 -4.85 -25.78
CA SER A 90 -12.67 -3.78 -24.88
C SER A 90 -11.77 -2.75 -25.58
N HIS A 91 -11.34 -2.99 -26.82
CA HIS A 91 -10.62 -2.01 -27.64
C HIS A 91 -11.54 -1.03 -28.37
N THR A 92 -12.25 -0.16 -27.65
CA THR A 92 -12.63 1.16 -28.18
C THR A 92 -13.06 2.10 -27.06
N THR A 93 -12.19 3.07 -26.79
CA THR A 93 -12.53 4.48 -26.49
C THR A 93 -13.72 4.73 -25.58
N GLU A 94 -13.46 4.80 -24.28
CA GLU A 94 -13.50 6.01 -23.47
C GLU A 94 -13.10 5.58 -22.06
N ALA A 95 -12.31 6.41 -21.36
CA ALA A 95 -11.88 6.16 -19.99
C ALA A 95 -13.09 6.25 -19.06
N ILE A 96 -13.98 5.27 -19.10
CA ILE A 96 -15.10 5.22 -18.19
C ILE A 96 -14.64 4.49 -16.94
N THR A 97 -14.21 5.32 -15.99
CA THR A 97 -13.78 5.04 -14.63
C THR A 97 -14.95 4.55 -13.77
N TYR A 98 -15.59 3.44 -14.13
CA TYR A 98 -16.52 2.78 -13.22
C TYR A 98 -15.69 1.96 -12.22
N ARG A 99 -15.26 2.61 -11.14
CA ARG A 99 -14.67 1.89 -10.01
C ARG A 99 -15.74 1.03 -9.38
N THR A 100 -15.44 -0.23 -9.14
CA THR A 100 -16.29 -1.13 -8.37
C THR A 100 -16.04 -0.90 -6.90
N CYS A 101 -17.13 -0.76 -6.15
CA CYS A 101 -17.10 -0.64 -4.70
C CYS A 101 -17.47 -1.98 -4.10
N TYR A 102 -16.78 -2.38 -3.05
CA TYR A 102 -17.24 -3.48 -2.22
C TYR A 102 -18.44 -3.01 -1.40
N ILE A 103 -19.60 -3.65 -1.63
CA ILE A 103 -20.89 -3.21 -1.07
C ILE A 103 -21.41 -4.10 0.07
N LEU A 104 -20.80 -5.26 0.28
CA LEU A 104 -21.29 -6.22 1.29
C LEU A 104 -20.92 -5.79 2.71
N LEU A 105 -19.84 -5.01 2.85
CA LEU A 105 -19.43 -4.40 4.11
C LEU A 105 -19.82 -2.91 4.11
N GLU A 106 -20.64 -2.51 5.09
CA GLU A 106 -20.98 -1.11 5.31
C GLU A 106 -19.77 -0.38 5.90
N CYS A 107 -18.95 0.23 5.06
CA CYS A 107 -17.74 0.95 5.45
C CYS A 107 -17.91 2.45 5.26
N ASP A 108 -17.70 3.22 6.32
CA ASP A 108 -17.65 4.69 6.24
C ASP A 108 -16.22 5.16 5.97
N ARG A 109 -15.96 5.72 4.79
CA ARG A 109 -14.66 6.34 4.44
C ARG A 109 -14.66 7.87 4.51
N GLY A 110 -15.70 8.45 5.11
CA GLY A 110 -15.88 9.89 5.29
C GLY A 110 -16.32 10.66 4.05
N VAL A 111 -15.87 10.28 2.84
CA VAL A 111 -16.26 10.94 1.58
C VAL A 111 -16.99 9.96 0.67
N ALA A 112 -18.16 10.35 0.18
CA ALA A 112 -19.07 9.48 -0.58
C ALA A 112 -18.49 8.94 -1.92
N SER A 113 -17.46 9.59 -2.48
CA SER A 113 -16.77 9.12 -3.70
C SER A 113 -15.65 8.12 -3.41
N MET A 114 -15.22 7.98 -2.16
CA MET A 114 -14.30 6.94 -1.72
C MET A 114 -15.10 5.75 -1.21
N CYS A 115 -14.90 4.60 -1.84
CA CYS A 115 -15.50 3.36 -1.40
C CYS A 115 -14.45 2.29 -1.09
N LEU A 116 -14.85 1.32 -0.28
CA LEU A 116 -14.07 0.15 0.10
C LEU A 116 -13.73 -0.69 -1.11
N ASP A 117 -12.45 -1.02 -1.27
CA ASP A 117 -12.01 -2.07 -2.18
C ASP A 117 -11.96 -3.40 -1.41
N TRP A 118 -12.28 -4.51 -2.06
CA TRP A 118 -12.25 -5.82 -1.38
C TRP A 118 -10.84 -6.20 -0.91
N ARG A 119 -9.79 -5.66 -1.55
CA ARG A 119 -8.38 -5.90 -1.21
C ARG A 119 -7.92 -5.18 0.06
N GLU A 120 -8.75 -4.28 0.57
CA GLU A 120 -8.51 -3.47 1.76
C GLU A 120 -9.30 -4.04 2.96
N ILE A 121 -9.83 -5.25 2.84
CA ILE A 121 -10.52 -5.96 3.92
C ILE A 121 -9.54 -7.00 4.47
N CYS A 122 -9.31 -6.96 5.78
CA CYS A 122 -8.36 -7.83 6.47
C CYS A 122 -6.94 -7.74 5.89
N ASP A 123 -6.51 -6.53 5.53
CA ASP A 123 -5.16 -6.27 5.01
C ASP A 123 -4.20 -5.77 6.11
N GLY A 124 -4.69 -5.71 7.36
CA GLY A 124 -3.98 -5.21 8.52
C GLY A 124 -4.02 -3.68 8.65
N ARG A 125 -4.80 -2.98 7.81
CA ARG A 125 -4.94 -1.52 7.82
C ARG A 125 -6.40 -1.14 8.00
N ILE A 126 -6.64 -0.31 9.01
CA ILE A 126 -7.99 0.18 9.28
C ILE A 126 -8.32 1.32 8.32
N ASP A 127 -9.12 1.09 7.29
CA ASP A 127 -9.56 2.12 6.36
C ASP A 127 -10.97 2.65 6.69
N CYS A 128 -11.81 1.85 7.34
CA CYS A 128 -13.18 2.22 7.69
C CYS A 128 -13.27 3.00 9.02
N PHE A 129 -13.93 4.17 9.01
CA PHE A 129 -14.08 5.06 10.17
C PHE A 129 -15.11 4.58 11.19
N ASN A 130 -16.01 3.67 10.81
CA ASN A 130 -16.99 3.04 11.68
C ASN A 130 -16.39 1.85 12.42
N ASP A 131 -15.50 2.15 13.37
CA ASP A 131 -14.86 1.19 14.29
C ASP A 131 -13.98 0.12 13.60
N GLY A 132 -13.43 0.42 12.42
CA GLY A 132 -12.53 -0.47 11.70
C GLY A 132 -13.14 -1.81 11.32
N VAL A 133 -14.37 -1.74 10.81
CA VAL A 133 -15.17 -2.93 10.44
C VAL A 133 -14.49 -3.81 9.38
N ASP A 134 -13.66 -3.22 8.52
CA ASP A 134 -12.82 -3.90 7.52
C ASP A 134 -11.76 -4.82 8.12
N GLU A 135 -11.31 -4.51 9.33
CA GLU A 135 -10.35 -5.32 10.08
C GLU A 135 -11.02 -6.12 11.21
N SER A 136 -12.35 -6.10 11.24
CA SER A 136 -13.12 -6.83 12.24
C SER A 136 -13.37 -8.27 11.79
N GLN A 137 -13.22 -9.23 12.71
CA GLN A 137 -13.54 -10.64 12.48
C GLN A 137 -12.73 -11.35 11.38
N CYS A 138 -11.54 -10.84 11.04
CA CYS A 138 -10.64 -11.45 10.05
C CYS A 138 -10.13 -12.85 10.42
N PHE A 139 -10.16 -13.20 11.70
CA PHE A 139 -9.63 -14.46 12.22
C PHE A 139 -10.18 -15.71 11.53
N GLU A 140 -11.47 -15.72 11.16
CA GLU A 140 -12.09 -16.87 10.47
C GLU A 140 -11.56 -17.06 9.04
N LEU A 141 -11.19 -15.96 8.38
CA LEU A 141 -10.58 -15.97 7.05
C LEU A 141 -9.09 -16.35 7.13
N GLU A 142 -8.39 -15.85 8.15
CA GLU A 142 -6.95 -16.00 8.30
C GLU A 142 -6.53 -17.34 8.91
N ILE A 143 -7.31 -17.97 9.80
CA ILE A 143 -6.88 -19.19 10.50
C ILE A 143 -6.95 -20.47 9.65
N ASN A 144 -7.34 -20.38 8.38
CA ASN A 144 -7.49 -21.57 7.55
C ASN A 144 -6.17 -22.38 7.51
N GLU A 145 -6.22 -23.61 8.02
CA GLU A 145 -5.09 -24.55 8.00
C GLU A 145 -5.16 -25.34 6.69
N CYS A 146 -4.20 -25.09 5.81
CA CYS A 146 -4.12 -25.80 4.54
C CYS A 146 -3.68 -27.24 4.72
N ASN A 147 -4.13 -28.12 3.84
CA ASN A 147 -3.71 -29.51 3.83
C ASN A 147 -2.22 -29.66 3.46
N GLU A 148 -1.60 -30.81 3.74
CA GLU A 148 -0.18 -31.06 3.43
C GLU A 148 0.17 -30.91 1.93
N ASN A 149 -0.81 -31.07 1.03
CA ASN A 149 -0.68 -30.92 -0.42
C ASN A 149 -1.03 -29.51 -0.92
N GLU A 150 -1.26 -28.56 -0.03
CA GLU A 150 -1.61 -27.17 -0.33
C GLU A 150 -0.52 -26.22 0.16
N ASN A 151 -0.37 -25.11 -0.54
CA ASN A 151 0.43 -23.98 -0.12
C ASN A 151 -0.49 -22.87 0.42
N ARG A 152 -0.06 -22.20 1.49
CA ARG A 152 -0.81 -21.13 2.14
C ARG A 152 -0.30 -19.77 1.66
N CYS A 153 -1.18 -18.98 1.07
CA CYS A 153 -0.92 -17.59 0.69
C CYS A 153 -0.83 -16.69 1.95
N HIS A 154 -0.28 -15.48 1.83
CA HIS A 154 -0.17 -14.57 2.98
C HIS A 154 -1.53 -14.12 3.51
N ASN A 155 -2.53 -13.97 2.63
CA ASN A 155 -3.91 -13.67 2.98
C ASN A 155 -4.71 -14.87 3.53
N GLY A 156 -4.08 -16.03 3.76
CA GLY A 156 -4.72 -17.23 4.32
C GLY A 156 -5.37 -18.17 3.31
N LEU A 157 -5.40 -17.82 2.02
CA LEU A 157 -5.91 -18.70 0.96
C LEU A 157 -5.04 -19.96 0.81
N CYS A 158 -5.67 -21.12 0.64
CA CYS A 158 -4.99 -22.38 0.37
C CYS A 158 -5.07 -22.73 -1.12
N ILE A 159 -3.92 -22.85 -1.77
CA ILE A 159 -3.81 -23.24 -3.19
C ILE A 159 -3.15 -24.62 -3.31
N PRO A 160 -3.55 -25.49 -4.24
CA PRO A 160 -2.89 -26.79 -4.40
C PRO A 160 -1.43 -26.65 -4.84
N LYS A 161 -0.51 -27.41 -4.23
CA LYS A 161 0.92 -27.41 -4.58
C LYS A 161 1.21 -27.80 -6.03
N THR A 162 0.27 -28.47 -6.71
CA THR A 162 0.41 -28.78 -8.15
C THR A 162 0.49 -27.54 -9.01
N PHE A 163 -0.07 -26.41 -8.56
CA PHE A 163 0.01 -25.12 -9.25
C PHE A 163 1.22 -24.28 -8.79
N TRP A 164 1.92 -24.72 -7.74
CA TRP A 164 3.14 -24.07 -7.23
C TRP A 164 4.35 -24.28 -8.13
N ASP A 165 4.37 -25.36 -8.93
CA ASP A 165 5.50 -25.73 -9.79
C ASP A 165 5.53 -24.90 -11.09
N GLY A 166 5.85 -23.61 -10.94
CA GLY A 166 6.83 -22.91 -11.76
C GLY A 166 6.72 -22.99 -13.28
N ASP A 167 5.54 -22.72 -13.86
CA ASP A 167 5.52 -22.19 -15.21
C ASP A 167 5.49 -20.65 -15.14
N TYR A 168 6.35 -20.02 -15.93
CA TYR A 168 6.52 -18.58 -15.93
C TYR A 168 5.21 -17.89 -16.33
N GLY A 169 4.45 -17.33 -15.37
CA GLY A 169 3.55 -16.23 -15.73
C GLY A 169 2.40 -15.86 -14.81
N GLU A 170 1.86 -16.77 -14.02
CA GLU A 170 0.56 -16.54 -13.36
C GLU A 170 0.66 -16.84 -11.86
N ALA A 171 0.22 -15.88 -11.03
CA ALA A 171 0.08 -16.08 -9.59
C ALA A 171 -1.29 -16.69 -9.33
N GLU A 172 -1.33 -17.76 -8.55
CA GLU A 172 -2.58 -18.38 -8.08
C GLU A 172 -3.01 -17.76 -6.76
N CYS A 173 -2.04 -17.32 -5.95
CA CYS A 173 -2.36 -16.50 -4.79
C CYS A 173 -2.83 -15.11 -5.23
N LEU A 174 -3.98 -14.68 -4.72
CA LEU A 174 -4.52 -13.33 -4.96
C LEU A 174 -3.56 -12.22 -4.49
N ASP A 175 -2.72 -12.48 -3.49
CA ASP A 175 -1.69 -11.55 -3.00
C ASP A 175 -0.31 -11.76 -3.66
N LYS A 176 -0.23 -12.64 -4.66
CA LYS A 176 0.99 -13.07 -5.36
C LYS A 176 2.08 -13.60 -4.43
N SER A 177 1.75 -14.06 -3.22
CA SER A 177 2.74 -14.58 -2.26
C SER A 177 3.46 -15.85 -2.75
N ASP A 178 2.94 -16.49 -3.78
CA ASP A 178 3.50 -17.63 -4.49
C ASP A 178 4.57 -17.30 -5.53
N LEU A 179 4.72 -16.02 -5.92
CA LEU A 179 5.75 -15.59 -6.84
C LEU A 179 7.03 -15.10 -6.14
N LEU A 180 8.21 -15.40 -6.72
CA LEU A 180 9.48 -14.85 -6.22
C LEU A 180 9.70 -13.39 -6.60
N VAL A 181 9.11 -12.95 -7.72
CA VAL A 181 9.19 -11.58 -8.24
C VAL A 181 7.79 -11.18 -8.66
N MET A 182 7.31 -10.03 -8.18
CA MET A 182 6.07 -9.45 -8.71
C MET A 182 6.37 -8.79 -10.05
N PRO A 183 5.85 -9.29 -11.18
CA PRO A 183 5.76 -8.45 -12.35
C PRO A 183 4.79 -7.30 -12.03
N ASP A 184 5.26 -6.07 -12.19
CA ASP A 184 4.36 -4.91 -12.19
C ASP A 184 3.30 -5.14 -13.27
N CYS A 185 2.05 -4.80 -12.97
CA CYS A 185 0.97 -4.87 -13.94
C CYS A 185 1.35 -4.04 -15.17
N PRO A 186 1.56 -4.65 -16.35
CA PRO A 186 2.01 -3.89 -17.50
C PRO A 186 0.93 -2.91 -17.91
N ASP A 187 1.30 -1.68 -18.25
CA ASP A 187 0.37 -0.59 -18.62
C ASP A 187 -0.68 -1.00 -19.68
N THR A 188 -0.35 -1.97 -20.54
CA THR A 188 -1.27 -2.53 -21.53
C THR A 188 -2.41 -3.37 -20.95
N TYR A 189 -2.25 -4.00 -19.78
CA TYR A 189 -3.32 -4.79 -19.13
C TYR A 189 -4.32 -3.90 -18.38
N LEU A 190 -3.86 -2.74 -17.88
CA LEU A 190 -4.67 -1.72 -17.22
C LEU A 190 -5.67 -1.02 -18.17
N GLN A 191 -5.44 -1.08 -19.48
CA GLN A 191 -6.37 -0.55 -20.49
C GLN A 191 -7.46 -1.54 -20.93
N VAL A 192 -7.37 -2.82 -20.56
CA VAL A 192 -8.13 -3.90 -21.22
C VAL A 192 -9.10 -4.61 -20.25
N ASP A 193 -9.24 -4.16 -19.00
CA ASP A 193 -10.02 -4.86 -17.95
C ASP A 193 -9.73 -6.37 -17.95
N MET A 194 -8.46 -6.72 -18.14
CA MET A 194 -8.07 -8.11 -18.13
C MET A 194 -8.03 -8.56 -16.67
N PHE A 195 -8.86 -9.56 -16.35
CA PHE A 195 -9.00 -10.17 -15.02
C PHE A 195 -7.67 -10.38 -14.29
N GLY A 196 -6.61 -10.65 -15.05
CA GLY A 196 -5.24 -10.79 -14.57
C GLY A 196 -4.81 -9.70 -13.58
N CYS A 197 -5.05 -8.40 -13.76
CA CYS A 197 -4.57 -7.41 -12.78
C CYS A 197 -5.56 -7.12 -11.66
N ALA A 198 -6.86 -7.04 -11.99
CA ALA A 198 -7.89 -6.61 -11.05
C ALA A 198 -8.08 -7.58 -9.87
N GLU A 199 -7.68 -8.85 -10.03
CA GLU A 199 -7.81 -9.89 -9.02
C GLU A 199 -6.66 -9.90 -8.00
N TYR A 200 -5.58 -9.13 -8.24
CA TYR A 200 -4.43 -9.13 -7.34
C TYR A 200 -4.44 -8.01 -6.29
N ALA A 201 -3.96 -8.35 -5.09
CA ALA A 201 -3.68 -7.43 -3.98
C ALA A 201 -2.19 -7.06 -3.90
N CYS A 202 -1.89 -5.92 -3.29
CA CYS A 202 -0.51 -5.50 -3.03
C CYS A 202 0.06 -6.22 -1.81
N ARG A 203 1.36 -6.54 -1.86
CA ARG A 203 2.02 -7.17 -0.72
C ARG A 203 2.15 -6.21 0.47
N PRO A 204 1.75 -6.63 1.69
CA PRO A 204 1.78 -5.76 2.87
C PRO A 204 3.18 -5.27 3.27
N ASP A 205 4.22 -6.08 3.01
CA ASP A 205 5.60 -5.86 3.47
C ASP A 205 6.42 -4.90 2.60
N GLU A 206 5.98 -4.62 1.37
CA GLU A 206 6.71 -3.74 0.44
C GLU A 206 6.39 -2.25 0.64
N GLY A 207 5.36 -1.91 1.43
CA GLY A 207 4.99 -0.51 1.71
C GLY A 207 4.45 0.24 0.49
N ARG A 208 4.12 -0.47 -0.60
CA ARG A 208 3.52 0.09 -1.81
C ARG A 208 2.07 0.50 -1.57
N PHE A 209 1.64 1.56 -2.24
CA PHE A 209 0.29 2.06 -2.19
C PHE A 209 -0.62 1.31 -3.20
N PRO A 210 -1.74 0.71 -2.75
CA PRO A 210 -2.68 0.02 -3.64
C PRO A 210 -3.59 1.01 -4.36
N CYS A 211 -3.64 0.92 -5.69
CA CYS A 211 -4.47 1.80 -6.50
C CYS A 211 -5.92 1.32 -6.63
N GLY A 212 -6.29 0.14 -6.13
CA GLY A 212 -7.68 -0.37 -6.20
C GLY A 212 -8.06 -0.94 -7.58
N ASP A 213 -7.08 -1.34 -8.37
CA ASP A 213 -7.22 -2.00 -9.68
C ASP A 213 -6.11 -3.04 -9.93
N GLY A 214 -5.38 -3.40 -8.87
CA GLY A 214 -4.24 -4.32 -8.91
C GLY A 214 -2.90 -3.64 -9.18
N GLN A 215 -2.92 -2.35 -9.53
CA GLN A 215 -1.70 -1.57 -9.60
C GLN A 215 -1.19 -1.24 -8.18
N CYS A 216 0.08 -1.52 -7.93
CA CYS A 216 0.79 -1.18 -6.70
C CYS A 216 1.88 -0.15 -7.02
N VAL A 217 1.83 1.03 -6.40
CA VAL A 217 2.78 2.12 -6.70
C VAL A 217 3.64 2.45 -5.49
N GLU A 218 4.92 2.71 -5.71
CA GLU A 218 5.84 3.17 -4.66
C GLU A 218 5.47 4.59 -4.18
N ASP A 219 5.06 5.46 -5.10
CA ASP A 219 4.66 6.84 -4.79
C ASP A 219 3.15 7.01 -4.93
N PHE A 220 2.51 7.50 -3.88
CA PHE A 220 1.05 7.76 -3.81
C PHE A 220 0.49 8.48 -5.05
N GLY A 221 1.20 9.44 -5.63
CA GLY A 221 0.74 10.23 -6.77
C GLY A 221 0.77 9.54 -8.15
N LYS A 222 0.97 8.22 -8.22
CA LYS A 222 1.21 7.50 -9.49
C LYS A 222 0.12 6.53 -9.94
N CYS A 223 -1.02 6.46 -9.23
CA CYS A 223 -2.10 5.56 -9.67
C CYS A 223 -2.71 5.99 -11.01
N GLN A 224 -2.69 5.11 -12.00
CA GLN A 224 -3.20 5.38 -13.35
C GLN A 224 -4.70 5.60 -13.37
N ASN A 225 -5.43 4.86 -12.53
CA ASN A 225 -6.86 5.06 -12.38
C ASN A 225 -7.24 6.35 -11.64
N GLY A 226 -6.27 7.11 -11.10
CA GLY A 226 -6.52 8.35 -10.37
C GLY A 226 -7.06 8.18 -8.95
N ARG A 227 -6.97 7.00 -8.31
CA ARG A 227 -7.44 6.78 -6.93
C ARG A 227 -6.81 7.77 -5.95
N HIS A 228 -5.53 8.06 -6.14
CA HIS A 228 -4.78 9.04 -5.36
C HIS A 228 -5.39 10.45 -5.42
N LEU A 229 -6.05 10.83 -6.51
CA LEU A 229 -6.72 12.13 -6.64
C LEU A 229 -7.96 12.21 -5.73
N LEU A 230 -8.73 11.13 -5.64
CA LEU A 230 -9.91 11.06 -4.76
C LEU A 230 -9.50 11.08 -3.28
N LEU A 231 -8.44 10.36 -2.93
CA LEU A 231 -7.87 10.41 -1.59
C LEU A 231 -7.35 11.82 -1.27
N THR A 232 -6.66 12.46 -2.21
CA THR A 232 -6.21 13.85 -2.05
C THR A 232 -7.39 14.81 -1.86
N GLU A 233 -8.45 14.64 -2.65
CA GLU A 233 -9.68 15.43 -2.56
C GLU A 233 -10.35 15.24 -1.19
N SER A 234 -10.38 14.01 -0.67
CA SER A 234 -10.95 13.72 0.65
C SER A 234 -10.21 14.46 1.78
N LEU A 235 -8.87 14.53 1.70
CA LEU A 235 -8.04 15.26 2.66
C LEU A 235 -8.18 16.78 2.51
N SER A 236 -8.70 17.26 1.38
CA SER A 236 -8.92 18.68 1.09
C SER A 236 -10.26 19.22 1.59
N VAL A 237 -11.11 18.40 2.19
CA VAL A 237 -12.44 18.82 2.65
C VAL A 237 -12.33 19.88 3.76
N GLN A 238 -13.07 20.98 3.60
CA GLN A 238 -13.11 22.08 4.57
C GLN A 238 -13.59 21.62 5.95
N GLY A 239 -14.63 20.79 5.99
CA GLY A 239 -15.25 20.31 7.22
C GLY A 239 -15.67 21.47 8.12
N ASN A 240 -15.28 21.41 9.39
CA ASN A 240 -15.64 22.41 10.40
C ASN A 240 -14.66 23.60 10.48
N LEU A 241 -13.62 23.65 9.64
CA LEU A 241 -12.65 24.74 9.66
C LEU A 241 -13.23 26.01 9.02
N PRO A 242 -12.98 27.20 9.60
CA PRO A 242 -13.23 28.45 8.91
C PRO A 242 -12.47 28.50 7.58
N TYR A 243 -13.08 29.10 6.55
CA TYR A 243 -12.53 29.12 5.19
C TYR A 243 -11.08 29.63 5.15
N ASP A 244 -10.78 30.72 5.87
CA ASP A 244 -9.44 31.29 5.94
C ASP A 244 -8.40 30.34 6.57
N CYS A 245 -8.79 29.58 7.60
CA CYS A 245 -7.94 28.57 8.23
C CYS A 245 -7.72 27.39 7.30
N TRP A 246 -8.78 26.92 6.65
CA TRP A 246 -8.73 25.82 5.71
C TRP A 246 -7.80 26.12 4.53
N ILE A 247 -8.01 27.22 3.81
CA ILE A 247 -7.19 27.57 2.65
C ILE A 247 -5.73 27.85 3.04
N ALA A 248 -5.49 28.43 4.23
CA ALA A 248 -4.14 28.57 4.76
C ALA A 248 -3.46 27.22 4.96
N MET A 249 -4.16 26.25 5.57
CA MET A 249 -3.61 24.92 5.80
C MET A 249 -3.40 24.13 4.52
N VAL A 250 -4.30 24.22 3.54
CA VAL A 250 -4.13 23.63 2.21
C VAL A 250 -2.84 24.15 1.55
N CYS A 251 -2.63 25.47 1.55
CA CYS A 251 -1.46 26.08 0.93
C CYS A 251 -0.15 25.83 1.68
N LEU A 252 -0.18 25.79 3.02
CA LEU A 252 1.04 25.65 3.84
C LEU A 252 1.48 24.20 4.00
N SER A 253 0.55 23.27 4.18
CA SER A 253 0.89 21.86 4.44
C SER A 253 1.49 21.16 3.21
N LYS A 254 1.15 21.62 2.00
CA LYS A 254 1.44 20.96 0.72
C LYS A 254 1.04 19.47 0.70
N ILE A 255 0.07 19.08 1.55
CA ILE A 255 -0.54 17.75 1.50
C ILE A 255 -1.33 17.59 0.19
N ILE A 256 -1.82 18.71 -0.37
CA ILE A 256 -2.62 18.77 -1.59
C ILE A 256 -1.90 19.67 -2.60
N ASP A 257 -1.30 19.08 -3.64
CA ASP A 257 -0.67 19.82 -4.74
C ASP A 257 -1.69 20.38 -5.76
N GLN A 258 -2.99 20.15 -5.55
CA GLN A 258 -4.05 20.48 -6.52
C GLN A 258 -4.47 21.96 -6.51
N VAL A 259 -4.17 22.72 -5.45
CA VAL A 259 -4.51 24.16 -5.44
C VAL A 259 -3.50 24.93 -6.26
N ASN A 260 -4.00 25.68 -7.24
CA ASN A 260 -3.19 26.47 -8.15
C ASN A 260 -2.15 27.30 -7.37
N GLU A 261 -0.88 27.08 -7.66
CA GLU A 261 0.25 27.67 -6.94
C GLU A 261 0.15 29.20 -6.89
N ILE A 262 -0.49 29.80 -7.90
CA ILE A 262 -0.79 31.23 -8.00
C ILE A 262 -1.80 31.68 -6.94
N SER A 263 -2.88 30.93 -6.72
CA SER A 263 -3.90 31.23 -5.71
C SER A 263 -3.33 31.14 -4.30
N CYS A 264 -2.49 30.12 -4.05
CA CYS A 264 -1.75 30.03 -2.79
C CYS A 264 -0.71 31.14 -2.63
N LYS A 265 0.05 31.50 -3.67
CA LYS A 265 1.00 32.63 -3.61
C LYS A 265 0.32 33.97 -3.34
N GLN A 266 -0.88 34.18 -3.89
CA GLN A 266 -1.69 35.37 -3.61
C GLN A 266 -2.22 35.37 -2.17
N PHE A 267 -2.66 34.22 -1.65
CA PHE A 267 -3.21 34.09 -0.30
C PHE A 267 -2.14 34.14 0.80
N VAL A 268 -0.96 33.51 0.58
CA VAL A 268 0.13 33.37 1.56
C VAL A 268 1.07 34.59 1.57
N ASN A 269 0.63 35.74 1.08
CA ASN A 269 1.38 36.98 1.33
C ASN A 269 1.39 37.25 2.85
N LEU A 270 2.55 37.10 3.50
CA LEU A 270 2.71 37.02 4.96
C LEU A 270 2.02 38.17 5.71
N SER A 271 1.96 39.36 5.12
CA SER A 271 1.32 40.54 5.71
C SER A 271 -0.21 40.45 5.80
N GLN A 272 -0.86 39.63 4.97
CA GLN A 272 -2.31 39.47 4.91
C GLN A 272 -2.82 38.20 5.60
N ILE A 273 -1.98 37.17 5.73
CA ILE A 273 -2.37 35.87 6.30
C ILE A 273 -2.38 35.87 7.84
N LEU A 274 -1.48 36.64 8.46
CA LEU A 274 -1.33 36.74 9.92
C LEU A 274 -2.65 37.11 10.64
N PRO A 275 -3.35 38.19 10.27
CA PRO A 275 -4.62 38.56 10.89
C PRO A 275 -5.74 37.54 10.65
N ARG A 276 -5.68 36.82 9.52
CA ARG A 276 -6.67 35.78 9.19
C ARG A 276 -6.48 34.53 10.02
N LEU A 277 -5.23 34.14 10.27
CA LEU A 277 -4.89 33.01 11.14
C LEU A 277 -5.21 33.29 12.62
N GLU A 278 -5.21 34.54 13.07
CA GLU A 278 -5.64 34.88 14.45
C GLU A 278 -7.10 34.48 14.75
N THR A 279 -7.94 34.34 13.72
CA THR A 279 -9.33 33.88 13.87
C THR A 279 -9.47 32.37 14.02
N CYS A 280 -8.39 31.61 13.80
CA CYS A 280 -8.40 30.16 13.89
C CYS A 280 -8.31 29.70 15.34
N GLU A 281 -9.09 28.68 15.69
CA GLU A 281 -8.92 27.96 16.95
C GLU A 281 -7.66 27.09 16.90
N TYR A 282 -6.92 27.04 17.99
CA TYR A 282 -5.63 26.36 18.08
C TYR A 282 -5.64 25.25 19.14
N PRO A 283 -4.99 24.09 18.89
CA PRO A 283 -4.25 23.71 17.69
C PRO A 283 -5.17 23.42 16.48
N ILE A 284 -4.72 23.73 15.27
CA ILE A 284 -5.51 23.48 14.05
C ILE A 284 -5.37 22.01 13.67
N GLN A 285 -6.49 21.29 13.61
CA GLN A 285 -6.54 19.96 13.03
C GLN A 285 -6.74 20.05 11.52
N PHE A 286 -5.77 19.58 10.74
CA PHE A 286 -5.88 19.53 9.29
C PHE A 286 -5.12 18.32 8.74
N PRO A 287 -5.64 17.55 7.79
CA PRO A 287 -7.04 17.47 7.33
C PRO A 287 -8.06 17.33 8.46
N THR A 288 -9.33 17.64 8.16
CA THR A 288 -10.42 17.52 9.15
C THR A 288 -10.82 16.07 9.40
N ILE A 289 -10.55 15.20 8.44
CA ILE A 289 -10.68 13.74 8.53
C ILE A 289 -9.35 13.09 8.95
N PRO A 290 -9.37 11.83 9.44
CA PRO A 290 -8.16 11.03 9.66
C PRO A 290 -7.32 10.91 8.38
N VAL A 291 -6.00 10.97 8.53
CA VAL A 291 -5.04 10.90 7.41
C VAL A 291 -4.58 9.46 7.15
N LEU A 292 -4.52 8.65 8.20
CA LEU A 292 -4.05 7.28 8.12
C LEU A 292 -4.83 6.40 9.09
N LEU A 293 -5.05 5.14 8.69
CA LEU A 293 -5.61 4.08 9.52
C LEU A 293 -6.94 4.47 10.20
N ALA A 294 -7.77 5.33 9.60
CA ALA A 294 -9.03 5.81 10.18
C ALA A 294 -8.97 6.58 11.53
N HIS A 295 -7.81 6.68 12.18
CA HIS A 295 -7.69 7.23 13.54
C HIS A 295 -6.55 8.25 13.69
N VAL A 296 -5.58 8.27 12.77
CA VAL A 296 -4.42 9.17 12.86
C VAL A 296 -4.77 10.57 12.36
N ARG A 297 -4.50 11.59 13.17
CA ARG A 297 -4.79 12.99 12.88
C ARG A 297 -3.58 13.88 13.07
N PHE A 298 -3.50 14.93 12.27
CA PHE A 298 -2.42 15.91 12.32
C PHE A 298 -2.89 17.21 12.95
N LEU A 299 -2.09 17.72 13.91
CA LEU A 299 -2.33 18.99 14.57
C LEU A 299 -1.17 19.96 14.31
N TYR A 300 -1.52 21.21 14.06
CA TYR A 300 -0.61 22.30 13.74
C TYR A 300 -0.72 23.43 14.76
N HIS A 301 0.44 23.98 15.13
CA HIS A 301 0.55 25.03 16.13
C HIS A 301 1.09 26.33 15.47
N PRO A 302 0.46 27.49 15.71
CA PRO A 302 0.72 28.74 15.01
C PRO A 302 2.15 29.27 15.13
N LYS A 303 2.82 29.03 16.25
CA LYS A 303 4.18 29.54 16.50
C LYS A 303 5.19 29.11 15.44
N GLN A 304 4.97 27.97 14.77
CA GLN A 304 5.82 27.55 13.65
C GLN A 304 5.36 28.07 12.31
N ILE A 305 4.04 28.30 12.13
CA ILE A 305 3.46 28.87 10.91
C ILE A 305 4.06 30.26 10.62
N PHE A 306 4.29 31.06 11.66
CA PHE A 306 4.82 32.43 11.51
C PHE A 306 6.28 32.53 11.03
N ASN A 307 7.03 31.43 11.01
CA ASN A 307 8.46 31.41 10.64
C ASN A 307 8.74 30.72 9.28
N ILE A 308 7.70 30.36 8.52
CA ILE A 308 7.84 29.53 7.31
C ILE A 308 7.84 30.38 6.05
N SER A 309 8.82 30.14 5.16
CA SER A 309 8.79 30.63 3.78
C SER A 309 7.81 29.80 2.96
N VAL A 310 7.12 30.43 2.00
CA VAL A 310 6.11 29.80 1.10
C VAL A 310 6.65 28.56 0.37
N GLU A 311 7.98 28.43 0.24
CA GLU A 311 8.63 27.31 -0.42
C GLU A 311 8.67 26.03 0.44
N LEU A 312 8.62 26.13 1.77
CA LEU A 312 8.76 24.99 2.67
C LEU A 312 7.39 24.43 3.11
N ALA A 313 7.18 23.13 2.93
CA ALA A 313 5.99 22.44 3.43
C ALA A 313 5.94 22.46 4.96
N LEU A 314 4.80 22.86 5.53
CA LEU A 314 4.55 22.82 6.97
C LEU A 314 4.29 21.37 7.41
N LEU A 315 5.20 20.84 8.22
CA LEU A 315 5.05 19.54 8.85
C LEU A 315 4.16 19.64 10.10
N PRO A 316 3.40 18.59 10.43
CA PRO A 316 2.53 18.60 11.62
C PRO A 316 3.36 18.70 12.90
N ASN A 317 2.88 19.52 13.83
CA ASN A 317 3.50 19.67 15.15
C ASN A 317 3.27 18.45 16.00
N TYR A 318 2.08 17.88 15.90
CA TYR A 318 1.68 16.71 16.63
C TYR A 318 0.96 15.73 15.73
N VAL A 319 1.20 14.46 15.99
CA VAL A 319 0.48 13.33 15.42
C VAL A 319 -0.34 12.73 16.56
N CYS A 320 -1.65 12.77 16.41
CA CYS A 320 -2.59 12.23 17.38
C CYS A 320 -3.20 10.93 16.86
N TYR A 321 -3.45 9.99 17.76
CA TYR A 321 -3.93 8.65 17.48
C TYR A 321 -4.71 8.11 18.69
N ASP A 322 -5.51 7.09 18.41
CA ASP A 322 -6.16 6.25 19.41
C ASP A 322 -5.13 5.33 20.10
N GLU A 323 -5.09 5.38 21.44
CA GLU A 323 -4.17 4.61 22.27
C GLU A 323 -4.44 3.11 22.20
N GLN A 324 -5.70 2.70 21.99
CA GLN A 324 -6.07 1.29 21.92
C GLN A 324 -5.55 0.61 20.66
N LEU A 325 -5.49 1.35 19.55
CA LEU A 325 -5.02 0.87 18.27
C LEU A 325 -3.50 0.97 18.12
N CYS A 326 -2.86 1.84 18.91
CA CYS A 326 -1.42 2.13 18.87
C CYS A 326 -0.76 1.95 20.24
N ASP A 327 -1.01 0.84 20.92
CA ASP A 327 -0.52 0.55 22.28
C ASP A 327 1.02 0.52 22.39
N PHE A 328 1.70 0.23 21.28
CA PHE A 328 3.15 0.23 21.15
C PHE A 328 3.77 1.66 21.18
N LEU A 329 2.95 2.71 21.01
CA LEU A 329 3.41 4.09 21.05
C LEU A 329 3.17 4.71 22.43
N THR A 330 4.22 5.29 23.01
CA THR A 330 4.13 6.01 24.28
C THR A 330 3.61 7.43 24.04
N PRO A 331 2.47 7.83 24.63
CA PRO A 331 1.88 9.14 24.38
C PRO A 331 2.67 10.24 25.10
N THR A 332 2.81 11.40 24.45
CA THR A 332 3.51 12.54 25.03
C THR A 332 2.54 13.43 25.83
N PHE A 333 1.33 13.63 25.31
CA PHE A 333 0.23 14.30 25.99
C PHE A 333 -1.13 13.84 25.43
N ARG A 334 -2.23 14.21 26.08
CA ARG A 334 -3.61 13.94 25.61
C ARG A 334 -4.26 15.22 25.10
N HIS A 335 -4.96 15.13 23.97
CA HIS A 335 -5.75 16.22 23.39
C HIS A 335 -7.17 15.72 23.13
N GLY A 336 -8.13 16.18 23.94
CA GLY A 336 -9.48 15.61 23.96
C GLY A 336 -9.45 14.13 24.34
N ASN A 337 -10.06 13.28 23.51
CA ASN A 337 -10.06 11.82 23.68
C ASN A 337 -8.85 11.13 23.02
N MET A 338 -7.99 11.86 22.32
CA MET A 338 -6.85 11.28 21.59
C MET A 338 -5.55 11.41 22.36
N THR A 339 -4.63 10.50 22.08
CA THR A 339 -3.24 10.62 22.53
C THR A 339 -2.36 11.18 21.43
N CYS A 340 -1.35 11.98 21.77
CA CYS A 340 -0.56 12.69 20.79
C CYS A 340 0.94 12.59 21.08
N ARG A 341 1.75 12.59 20.01
CA ARG A 341 3.22 12.77 20.06
C ARG A 341 3.68 13.91 19.18
N TYR A 342 4.89 14.39 19.42
CA TYR A 342 5.48 15.43 18.57
C TYR A 342 5.83 14.88 17.18
N GLY A 343 5.42 15.57 16.12
CA GLY A 343 5.63 15.12 14.73
C GLY A 343 7.10 14.92 14.37
N HIS A 344 8.01 15.72 14.92
CA HIS A 344 9.45 15.56 14.69
C HIS A 344 10.05 14.29 15.32
N GLU A 345 9.40 13.72 16.35
CA GLU A 345 9.79 12.43 16.95
C GLU A 345 9.36 11.25 16.06
N MET A 346 8.28 11.43 15.28
CA MET A 346 7.75 10.43 14.34
C MET A 346 8.53 10.36 13.02
N GLY A 347 9.57 11.18 12.84
CA GLY A 347 10.40 11.13 11.63
C GLY A 347 9.72 11.68 10.36
N LEU A 348 8.58 12.37 10.48
CA LEU A 348 7.92 13.06 9.38
C LEU A 348 8.87 14.16 8.85
N GLY A 349 9.43 13.95 7.65
CA GLY A 349 10.49 14.79 7.04
C GLY A 349 11.90 14.17 7.04
N SER A 350 12.01 12.86 7.26
CA SER A 350 13.30 12.18 7.42
C SER A 350 13.59 11.03 6.43
N ASP A 351 13.00 11.02 5.24
CA ASP A 351 13.61 10.30 4.12
C ASP A 351 14.61 11.29 3.50
N VAL A 352 15.91 11.26 3.78
CA VAL A 352 16.91 10.24 3.41
C VAL A 352 18.09 10.28 4.43
N LYS A 353 17.99 11.09 5.49
CA LYS A 353 19.14 11.50 6.32
C LYS A 353 19.31 10.75 7.65
N ASN A 354 18.31 9.97 8.10
CA ASN A 354 18.37 9.28 9.40
C ASN A 354 19.25 8.02 9.39
N SER A 355 19.52 7.43 8.23
CA SER A 355 20.49 6.34 8.09
C SER A 355 21.91 6.76 8.50
N ARG A 356 22.20 8.06 8.69
CA ARG A 356 23.50 8.59 9.18
C ARG A 356 23.52 8.99 10.67
N LYS A 357 22.43 8.81 11.44
CA LYS A 357 22.38 9.19 12.87
C LYS A 357 22.85 8.07 13.83
N VAL A 358 23.09 6.86 13.33
CA VAL A 358 23.55 5.68 14.08
C VAL A 358 24.90 5.20 13.51
N GLY A 359 25.74 4.52 14.30
CA GLY A 359 27.03 3.97 13.86
C GLY A 359 26.92 3.11 12.59
N SER A 360 25.78 2.43 12.42
CA SER A 360 25.47 1.57 11.27
C SER A 360 25.51 2.30 9.94
N GLY A 361 25.20 3.60 9.93
CA GLY A 361 25.32 4.45 8.74
C GLY A 361 26.76 4.63 8.25
N MET A 362 27.73 4.62 9.17
CA MET A 362 29.14 4.75 8.83
C MET A 362 29.67 3.47 8.18
N TYR A 363 29.26 2.30 8.69
CA TYR A 363 29.61 1.01 8.10
C TYR A 363 29.02 0.83 6.70
N LEU A 364 27.74 1.22 6.49
CA LEU A 364 27.10 1.16 5.18
C LEU A 364 27.75 2.08 4.15
N HIS A 365 28.12 3.30 4.56
CA HIS A 365 28.81 4.22 3.66
C HIS A 365 30.18 3.68 3.24
N LEU A 366 30.96 3.12 4.18
CA LEU A 366 32.24 2.51 3.84
C LEU A 366 32.05 1.24 3.00
N SER A 367 31.03 0.42 3.30
CA SER A 367 30.71 -0.79 2.54
C SER A 367 30.40 -0.47 1.07
N SER A 368 29.64 0.59 0.81
CA SER A 368 29.39 1.09 -0.55
C SER A 368 30.69 1.48 -1.28
N ILE A 369 31.60 2.20 -0.62
CA ILE A 369 32.90 2.58 -1.19
C ILE A 369 33.76 1.34 -1.48
N VAL A 370 33.88 0.41 -0.53
CA VAL A 370 34.66 -0.83 -0.67
C VAL A 370 34.09 -1.71 -1.77
N SER A 371 32.76 -1.77 -1.91
CA SER A 371 32.09 -2.54 -2.96
C SER A 371 32.36 -1.93 -4.34
N GLY A 372 32.31 -0.60 -4.48
CA GLY A 372 32.70 0.09 -5.71
C GLY A 372 34.16 -0.16 -6.08
N LEU A 373 35.07 -0.11 -5.10
CA LEU A 373 36.49 -0.43 -5.31
C LEU A 373 36.70 -1.89 -5.71
N ALA A 374 36.00 -2.84 -5.09
CA ALA A 374 36.07 -4.26 -5.42
C ALA A 374 35.60 -4.53 -6.86
N VAL A 375 34.49 -3.94 -7.29
CA VAL A 375 34.00 -4.05 -8.68
C VAL A 375 35.02 -3.44 -9.64
N SER A 376 35.55 -2.26 -9.34
CA SER A 376 36.59 -1.64 -10.19
C SER A 376 37.83 -2.55 -10.32
N MET A 377 38.29 -3.17 -9.24
CA MET A 377 39.43 -4.10 -9.27
C MET A 377 39.13 -5.41 -10.00
N LEU A 378 37.90 -5.92 -9.90
CA LEU A 378 37.45 -7.07 -10.71
C LEU A 378 37.46 -6.74 -12.20
N THR A 379 37.02 -5.55 -12.59
CA THR A 379 37.09 -5.12 -14.00
C THR A 379 38.54 -4.97 -14.47
N ILE A 380 39.42 -4.39 -13.64
CA ILE A 380 40.86 -4.30 -13.95
C ILE A 380 41.47 -5.70 -14.10
N LYS A 381 41.14 -6.64 -13.21
CA LYS A 381 41.60 -8.04 -13.28
C LYS A 381 41.10 -8.75 -14.55
N PHE A 382 39.85 -8.53 -14.92
CA PHE A 382 39.28 -9.07 -16.16
C PHE A 382 40.02 -8.55 -17.39
N TRP A 383 40.20 -7.23 -17.49
CA TRP A 383 40.93 -6.61 -18.59
C TRP A 383 42.40 -7.05 -18.62
N PHE A 384 43.05 -7.15 -17.46
CA PHE A 384 44.41 -7.68 -17.35
C PHE A 384 44.52 -9.09 -17.91
N MET A 385 43.58 -9.99 -17.58
CA MET A 385 43.51 -11.33 -18.14
C MET A 385 43.34 -11.32 -19.67
N VAL A 386 42.44 -10.48 -20.19
CA VAL A 386 42.22 -10.33 -21.63
C VAL A 386 43.48 -9.84 -22.35
N PHE A 387 44.15 -8.81 -21.82
CA PHE A 387 45.39 -8.29 -22.40
C PHE A 387 46.52 -9.33 -22.38
N THR A 388 46.63 -10.15 -21.34
CA THR A 388 47.61 -11.24 -21.28
C THR A 388 47.37 -12.37 -22.26
N HIS A 389 46.13 -12.55 -22.72
CA HIS A 389 45.80 -13.51 -23.77
C HIS A 389 46.00 -12.97 -25.19
N ILE A 390 45.85 -11.66 -25.38
CA ILE A 390 45.98 -11.01 -26.70
C ILE A 390 47.45 -10.71 -27.03
N ASP A 391 48.25 -10.31 -26.05
CA ASP A 391 49.64 -9.90 -26.27
C ASP A 391 50.64 -10.94 -25.73
N GLN A 392 51.33 -11.62 -26.65
CA GLN A 392 52.33 -12.66 -26.34
C GLN A 392 53.67 -12.08 -25.84
N SER A 393 53.81 -10.75 -25.77
CA SER A 393 55.05 -10.05 -25.40
C SER A 393 55.14 -9.57 -23.94
N ILE A 394 54.15 -9.87 -23.09
CA ILE A 394 54.12 -9.40 -21.70
C ILE A 394 55.22 -10.06 -20.83
N ASN A 395 56.00 -9.22 -20.16
CA ASN A 395 57.10 -9.64 -19.29
C ASN A 395 56.57 -10.46 -18.07
N ARG A 396 57.20 -11.62 -17.80
CA ARG A 396 56.87 -12.53 -16.69
C ARG A 396 56.83 -11.85 -15.33
N HIS A 397 57.65 -10.82 -15.10
CA HIS A 397 57.65 -10.06 -13.85
C HIS A 397 56.39 -9.20 -13.68
N VAL A 398 55.88 -8.62 -14.77
CA VAL A 398 54.63 -7.82 -14.78
C VAL A 398 53.42 -8.73 -14.59
N LEU A 399 53.43 -9.90 -15.22
CA LEU A 399 52.39 -10.93 -15.04
C LEU A 399 52.31 -11.39 -13.58
N HIS A 400 53.45 -11.72 -12.97
CA HIS A 400 53.52 -12.20 -11.60
C HIS A 400 53.16 -11.10 -10.59
N GLY A 401 53.68 -9.89 -10.77
CA GLY A 401 53.38 -8.74 -9.91
C GLY A 401 51.89 -8.36 -9.95
N GLY A 402 51.29 -8.31 -11.14
CA GLY A 402 49.87 -8.02 -11.32
C GLY A 402 48.97 -9.09 -10.71
N CYS A 403 49.30 -10.38 -10.90
CA CYS A 403 48.52 -11.49 -10.35
C CYS A 403 48.51 -11.48 -8.80
N VAL A 404 49.69 -11.37 -8.18
CA VAL A 404 49.83 -11.35 -6.73
C VAL A 404 49.15 -10.12 -6.12
N PHE A 405 49.37 -8.94 -6.70
CA PHE A 405 48.80 -7.69 -6.19
C PHE A 405 47.27 -7.67 -6.30
N LEU A 406 46.72 -8.01 -7.47
CA LEU A 406 45.27 -7.98 -7.70
C LEU A 406 44.55 -9.02 -6.84
N GLU A 407 45.14 -10.19 -6.62
CA GLU A 407 44.52 -11.23 -5.78
C GLU A 407 44.52 -10.85 -4.30
N ILE A 408 45.62 -10.30 -3.78
CA ILE A 408 45.70 -9.84 -2.39
C ILE A 408 44.74 -8.66 -2.16
N ALA A 409 44.74 -7.66 -3.05
CA ALA A 409 43.86 -6.49 -2.95
C ALA A 409 42.38 -6.89 -3.00
N LEU A 410 42.00 -7.81 -3.90
CA LEU A 410 40.63 -8.29 -4.02
C LEU A 410 40.17 -9.05 -2.77
N LYS A 411 41.03 -9.94 -2.23
CA LYS A 411 40.75 -10.65 -0.97
C LYS A 411 40.56 -9.68 0.19
N LEU A 412 41.42 -8.66 0.29
CA LEU A 412 41.30 -7.62 1.33
C LEU A 412 39.95 -6.89 1.25
N PHE A 413 39.53 -6.44 0.07
CA PHE A 413 38.25 -5.73 -0.10
C PHE A 413 37.03 -6.60 0.18
N LEU A 414 37.04 -7.87 -0.26
CA LEU A 414 35.95 -8.81 0.02
C LEU A 414 35.83 -9.12 1.52
N HIS A 415 36.95 -9.34 2.21
CA HIS A 415 36.94 -9.54 3.66
C HIS A 415 36.48 -8.30 4.42
N MET A 416 36.95 -7.11 4.01
CA MET A 416 36.48 -5.84 4.58
C MET A 416 34.97 -5.68 4.42
N SER A 417 34.41 -6.00 3.25
CA SER A 417 32.96 -5.94 3.00
C SER A 417 32.17 -6.89 3.91
N ASN A 418 32.62 -8.15 4.03
CA ASN A 418 31.97 -9.13 4.91
C ASN A 418 31.98 -8.71 6.38
N TRP A 419 33.12 -8.19 6.87
CA TRP A 419 33.22 -7.70 8.24
C TRP A 419 32.37 -6.45 8.49
N LEU A 420 32.28 -5.52 7.53
CA LEU A 420 31.39 -4.36 7.65
C LEU A 420 29.92 -4.78 7.74
N ASN A 421 29.50 -5.75 6.94
CA ASN A 421 28.13 -6.29 7.00
C ASN A 421 27.86 -7.00 8.34
N ALA A 422 28.83 -7.75 8.87
CA ALA A 422 28.73 -8.34 10.20
C ALA A 422 28.60 -7.29 11.31
N CYS A 423 29.38 -6.19 11.24
CA CYS A 423 29.25 -5.06 12.18
C CYS A 423 27.87 -4.40 12.12
N VAL A 424 27.29 -4.25 10.92
CA VAL A 424 25.91 -3.74 10.77
C VAL A 424 24.90 -4.66 11.42
N ALA A 425 25.01 -5.98 11.21
CA ALA A 425 24.11 -6.97 11.80
C ALA A 425 24.17 -6.97 13.33
N LEU A 426 25.39 -6.96 13.90
CA LEU A 426 25.59 -6.89 15.36
C LEU A 426 25.06 -5.60 15.98
N GLU A 427 25.21 -4.46 15.30
CA GLU A 427 24.70 -3.19 15.80
C GLU A 427 23.16 -3.12 15.73
N ARG A 428 22.55 -3.64 14.66
CA ARG A 428 21.08 -3.75 14.56
C ARG A 428 20.52 -4.69 15.62
N MET A 429 21.18 -5.83 15.85
CA MET A 429 20.84 -6.75 16.95
C MET A 429 20.92 -6.04 18.30
N ALA A 430 22.01 -5.32 18.59
CA ALA A 430 22.17 -4.58 19.84
C ALA A 430 21.15 -3.44 20.01
N ALA A 431 20.72 -2.80 18.92
CA ALA A 431 19.66 -1.79 18.93
C ALA A 431 18.30 -2.41 19.30
N VAL A 432 17.97 -3.59 18.76
CA VAL A 432 16.75 -4.33 19.11
C VAL A 432 16.77 -4.78 20.57
N PHE A 433 17.88 -5.37 21.03
CA PHE A 433 18.00 -5.85 22.43
C PHE A 433 17.97 -4.74 23.48
N LYS A 434 18.54 -3.56 23.17
CA LYS A 434 18.61 -2.45 24.14
C LYS A 434 17.45 -1.47 24.02
N GLY A 435 16.67 -1.53 22.94
CA GLY A 435 15.51 -0.67 22.69
C GLY A 435 15.79 0.79 23.06
N ILE A 436 15.07 1.29 24.06
CA ILE A 436 15.08 2.70 24.52
C ILE A 436 16.42 3.09 25.19
N HIS A 437 17.18 2.13 25.73
CA HIS A 437 18.49 2.37 26.35
C HIS A 437 19.66 2.41 25.35
N PHE A 438 19.40 2.34 24.04
CA PHE A 438 20.44 2.37 23.03
C PHE A 438 21.08 3.77 22.88
N ASN A 439 22.33 3.91 23.33
CA ASN A 439 23.07 5.16 23.25
C ASN A 439 23.70 5.40 21.87
N LYS A 440 23.05 6.24 21.05
CA LYS A 440 23.49 6.61 19.69
C LYS A 440 24.85 7.31 19.63
N LYS A 441 25.28 8.04 20.68
CA LYS A 441 26.61 8.69 20.72
C LYS A 441 27.72 7.67 20.95
N GLN A 442 27.46 6.69 21.81
CA GLN A 442 28.39 5.61 22.09
C GLN A 442 28.58 4.69 20.86
N SER A 443 27.50 4.36 20.15
CA SER A 443 27.59 3.54 18.93
C SER A 443 28.42 4.20 17.83
N LYS A 444 28.32 5.53 17.64
CA LYS A 444 29.20 6.26 16.71
C LYS A 444 30.67 6.21 17.09
N CYS A 445 30.99 6.33 18.38
CA CYS A 445 32.37 6.27 18.85
C CYS A 445 32.97 4.88 18.62
N ILE A 446 32.20 3.83 18.93
CA ILE A 446 32.59 2.44 18.67
C ILE A 446 32.79 2.24 17.16
N ALA A 447 31.86 2.70 16.32
CA ALA A 447 31.97 2.59 14.87
C ALA A 447 33.22 3.25 14.30
N GLN A 448 33.59 4.44 14.79
CA GLN A 448 34.83 5.12 14.40
C GLN A 448 36.09 4.32 14.76
N TRP A 449 36.12 3.70 15.94
CA TRP A 449 37.23 2.85 16.36
C TRP A 449 37.31 1.56 15.54
N THR A 450 36.19 0.88 15.34
CA THR A 450 36.10 -0.33 14.51
C THR A 450 36.57 -0.05 13.09
N LEU A 451 36.18 1.07 12.49
CA LEU A 451 36.59 1.44 11.12
C LEU A 451 38.11 1.62 10.98
N ARG A 452 38.77 2.16 12.00
CA ARG A 452 40.22 2.38 12.00
C ARG A 452 41.01 1.09 12.22
N LEU A 453 40.45 0.16 12.99
CA LEU A 453 41.10 -1.11 13.32
C LEU A 453 40.83 -2.21 12.28
N LEU A 454 39.72 -2.14 11.55
CA LEU A 454 39.33 -3.16 10.57
C LEU A 454 40.43 -3.50 9.54
N PRO A 455 41.11 -2.51 8.92
CA PRO A 455 42.17 -2.79 7.94
C PRO A 455 43.39 -3.48 8.57
N LEU A 456 43.66 -3.26 9.86
CA LEU A 456 44.78 -3.86 10.60
C LEU A 456 44.48 -5.28 11.10
N VAL A 457 43.20 -5.65 11.20
CA VAL A 457 42.77 -6.98 11.64
C VAL A 457 42.69 -7.97 10.47
N ILE A 458 42.45 -7.45 9.26
CA ILE A 458 42.28 -8.26 8.05
C ILE A 458 43.62 -8.45 7.30
N LEU A 459 44.61 -7.59 7.56
CA LEU A 459 45.98 -7.70 7.07
C LEU A 459 46.82 -8.58 8.00
#